data_AF-A0A2P7RC97-F1
#
_entry.id   AF-A0A2P7RC97-F1
#
_cell.length_a   1.000
_cell.length_b   1.000
_cell.length_c   1.000
_cell.angle_alpha   90.00
_cell.angle_beta   90.00
_cell.angle_gamma   90.00
#
_symmetry.space_group_name_H-M   'P 1'
#
loop_
_entity.id
_entity.type
_entity.pdbx_description
1 polymer ?
#
loop_
_entity_poly.entity_id
_entity_poly.type
_entity_poly.pdbx_seq_one_letter_code
_entity_poly.pdbx_strand_id
1 'polypeptide(L)'
;MTMTAVADIRRTPLRGMRAMIAGAMRKSLDEAAQLSHQGECDVTSLLEHKAALDEAGIRVSLEDLLAHGLIRALRRHPLLNGRLEGNEILHYDAVHLSFAMALSETQLVAPALFDAERLSLTELAAARKALVARARAGRLSVSEMTGGTFTLTNLGRSRVRFFTPVINLPQLAILGIGETRRVPVVGADGEIRARSLMGLSLTFDHRAVDGGPAAAFFDTLCRLLEGEPDEPAQP
;
A
#
# COMPACT_ATOMS: atom_id res chain seq x y z
N MET A 1 2.27 54.53 -8.32
CA MET A 1 2.32 53.28 -7.55
C MET A 1 3.08 52.26 -8.39
N THR A 2 4.38 52.17 -8.16
CA THR A 2 5.30 51.32 -8.92
C THR A 2 5.07 49.87 -8.49
N MET A 3 4.63 49.00 -9.41
CA MET A 3 4.63 47.55 -9.16
C MET A 3 6.09 47.11 -9.02
N THR A 4 6.51 46.88 -7.79
CA THR A 4 7.78 46.21 -7.48
C THR A 4 7.73 44.85 -8.16
N ALA A 5 8.62 44.63 -9.13
CA ALA A 5 8.73 43.35 -9.82
C ALA A 5 8.98 42.27 -8.76
N VAL A 6 8.17 41.21 -8.78
CA VAL A 6 8.42 40.00 -7.97
C VAL A 6 9.65 39.33 -8.58
N ALA A 7 10.83 39.80 -8.20
CA ALA A 7 12.10 39.20 -8.53
C ALA A 7 12.20 37.84 -7.83
N ASP A 8 12.66 36.83 -8.58
CA ASP A 8 12.90 35.43 -8.21
C ASP A 8 11.71 34.44 -8.18
N ILE A 9 10.86 34.45 -9.22
CA ILE A 9 9.95 33.32 -9.48
C ILE A 9 10.66 32.24 -10.33
N ARG A 10 11.02 31.10 -9.73
CA ARG A 10 11.42 29.90 -10.47
C ARG A 10 10.18 29.16 -10.98
N ARG A 11 9.96 29.17 -12.30
CA ARG A 11 8.84 28.47 -12.97
C ARG A 11 9.26 27.07 -13.41
N THR A 12 8.56 26.05 -12.95
CA THR A 12 8.77 24.66 -13.39
C THR A 12 7.48 24.14 -14.03
N PRO A 13 7.43 24.02 -15.38
CA PRO A 13 6.24 23.54 -16.07
C PRO A 13 6.06 22.02 -15.85
N LEU A 14 4.81 21.58 -15.73
CA LEU A 14 4.47 20.15 -15.78
C LEU A 14 4.61 19.67 -17.22
N ARG A 15 5.52 18.72 -17.48
CA ARG A 15 5.76 18.14 -18.82
C ARG A 15 5.94 16.63 -18.73
N GLY A 16 5.68 15.93 -19.85
CA GLY A 16 5.89 14.50 -19.99
C GLY A 16 5.23 13.69 -18.87
N MET A 17 5.98 12.75 -18.28
CA MET A 17 5.50 11.89 -17.20
C MET A 17 4.95 12.68 -16.00
N ARG A 18 5.55 13.83 -15.64
CA ARG A 18 5.06 14.63 -14.51
C ARG A 18 3.65 15.20 -14.78
N ALA A 19 3.38 15.62 -16.00
CA ALA A 19 2.04 16.08 -16.39
C ALA A 19 1.02 14.93 -16.40
N MET A 20 1.42 13.75 -16.89
CA MET A 20 0.56 12.56 -16.88
C MET A 20 0.18 12.13 -15.45
N ILE A 21 1.16 12.06 -14.55
CA ILE A 21 0.92 11.74 -13.13
C ILE A 21 -0.01 12.78 -12.50
N ALA A 22 0.22 14.07 -12.75
CA ALA A 22 -0.63 15.13 -12.21
C ALA A 22 -2.09 14.99 -12.68
N GLY A 23 -2.31 14.69 -13.97
CA GLY A 23 -3.63 14.41 -14.52
C GLY A 23 -4.28 13.18 -13.89
N ALA A 24 -3.53 12.08 -13.73
CA ALA A 24 -4.03 10.85 -13.12
C ALA A 24 -4.44 11.04 -11.64
N MET A 25 -3.62 11.75 -10.85
CA MET A 25 -3.94 12.03 -9.45
C MET A 25 -5.15 12.95 -9.31
N ARG A 26 -5.27 13.95 -10.19
CA ARG A 26 -6.44 14.82 -10.20
C ARG A 26 -7.70 14.05 -10.56
N LYS A 27 -7.64 13.23 -11.61
CA LYS A 27 -8.73 12.33 -12.03
C LYS A 27 -9.18 11.42 -10.89
N SER A 28 -8.23 10.84 -10.15
CA SER A 28 -8.52 10.00 -8.98
C SER A 28 -9.34 10.72 -7.92
N LEU A 29 -8.96 11.96 -7.59
CA LEU A 29 -9.69 12.76 -6.59
C LEU A 29 -11.04 13.28 -7.09
N ASP A 30 -11.16 13.57 -8.39
CA ASP A 30 -12.41 14.08 -8.97
C ASP A 30 -13.45 12.96 -9.18
N GLU A 31 -13.01 11.76 -9.55
CA GLU A 31 -13.92 10.67 -9.91
C GLU A 31 -14.27 9.75 -8.73
N ALA A 32 -13.34 9.45 -7.82
CA ALA A 32 -13.60 8.52 -6.73
C ALA A 32 -14.13 9.22 -5.46
N ALA A 33 -15.05 8.55 -4.76
CA ALA A 33 -15.49 8.99 -3.43
C ALA A 33 -14.51 8.47 -2.37
N GLN A 34 -13.27 8.98 -2.37
CA GLN A 34 -12.20 8.41 -1.54
C GLN A 34 -12.46 8.65 -0.05
N LEU A 35 -12.41 7.56 0.74
CA LEU A 35 -12.42 7.58 2.20
C LEU A 35 -11.19 6.83 2.72
N SER A 36 -10.53 7.35 3.76
CA SER A 36 -9.37 6.72 4.40
C SER A 36 -9.70 6.23 5.81
N HIS A 37 -9.43 4.96 6.09
CA HIS A 37 -9.29 4.43 7.45
C HIS A 37 -7.83 4.46 7.87
N GLN A 38 -7.56 4.86 9.10
CA GLN A 38 -6.22 4.97 9.66
C GLN A 38 -6.19 4.32 11.03
N GLY A 39 -5.16 3.51 11.28
CA GLY A 39 -5.02 2.76 12.52
C GLY A 39 -3.60 2.24 12.70
N GLU A 40 -3.28 1.82 13.91
CA GLU A 40 -2.00 1.19 14.20
C GLU A 40 -2.16 -0.32 14.24
N CYS A 41 -1.13 -1.02 13.77
CA CYS A 41 -0.99 -2.47 13.87
C CYS A 41 0.25 -2.79 14.73
N ASP A 42 0.14 -3.74 15.65
CA ASP A 42 1.30 -4.21 16.42
C ASP A 42 2.14 -5.20 15.58
N VAL A 43 3.22 -4.69 15.00
CA VAL A 43 4.13 -5.46 14.15
C VAL A 43 5.30 -6.06 14.92
N THR A 44 5.22 -6.16 16.25
CA THR A 44 6.30 -6.72 17.10
C THR A 44 6.65 -8.14 16.64
N SER A 45 5.66 -9.03 16.57
CA SER A 45 5.84 -10.42 16.12
C SER A 45 6.38 -10.49 14.68
N LEU A 46 5.96 -9.57 13.82
CA LEU A 46 6.43 -9.50 12.43
C LEU A 46 7.92 -9.16 12.33
N LEU A 47 8.39 -8.24 13.18
CA LEU A 47 9.81 -7.85 13.25
C LEU A 47 10.67 -8.99 13.83
N GLU A 48 10.17 -9.69 14.84
CA GLU A 48 10.81 -10.88 15.41
C GLU A 48 10.91 -12.00 14.37
N HIS A 49 9.83 -12.26 13.63
CA HIS A 49 9.82 -13.23 12.53
C HIS A 49 10.82 -12.85 11.44
N LYS A 50 10.89 -11.57 11.07
CA LYS A 50 11.89 -11.07 10.11
C LYS A 50 13.32 -11.33 10.60
N ALA A 51 13.61 -11.10 11.88
CA ALA A 51 14.93 -11.36 12.45
C ALA A 51 15.29 -12.86 12.40
N ALA A 52 14.34 -13.73 12.75
CA ALA A 52 14.53 -15.18 12.66
C ALA A 52 14.78 -15.66 11.22
N LEU A 53 14.08 -15.09 10.23
CA LEU A 53 14.34 -15.37 8.81
C LEU A 53 15.75 -14.92 8.38
N ASP A 54 16.19 -13.75 8.82
CA ASP A 54 17.54 -13.27 8.53
C ASP A 54 18.62 -14.18 9.15
N GLU A 55 18.42 -14.66 10.38
CA GLU A 55 19.30 -15.63 11.04
C GLU A 55 19.34 -16.98 10.30
N ALA A 56 18.21 -17.41 9.74
CA ALA A 56 18.11 -18.59 8.88
C ALA A 56 18.67 -18.38 7.45
N GLY A 57 19.19 -17.18 7.13
CA GLY A 57 19.73 -16.85 5.81
C GLY A 57 18.67 -16.53 4.75
N ILE A 58 17.40 -16.42 5.13
CA ILE A 58 16.29 -16.11 4.22
C ILE A 58 16.13 -14.58 4.12
N ARG A 59 16.53 -14.03 2.97
CA ARG A 59 16.61 -12.58 2.75
C ARG A 59 15.28 -12.00 2.26
N VAL A 60 14.47 -11.51 3.19
CA VAL A 60 13.22 -10.78 2.92
C VAL A 60 13.19 -9.43 3.64
N SER A 61 12.55 -8.43 3.05
CA SER A 61 12.33 -7.14 3.70
C SER A 61 11.02 -7.12 4.49
N LEU A 62 10.86 -6.13 5.37
CA LEU A 62 9.60 -5.92 6.09
C LEU A 62 8.42 -5.70 5.12
N GLU A 63 8.65 -5.01 4.01
CA GLU A 63 7.63 -4.79 2.97
C GLU A 63 7.21 -6.08 2.27
N ASP A 64 8.11 -7.07 2.15
CA ASP A 64 7.75 -8.39 1.59
C ASP A 64 6.83 -9.17 2.53
N LEU A 65 7.11 -9.11 3.84
CA LEU A 65 6.26 -9.72 4.87
C LEU A 65 4.89 -9.05 4.93
N LEU A 66 4.85 -7.71 4.89
CA LEU A 66 3.61 -6.93 4.84
C LEU A 66 2.79 -7.24 3.58
N ALA A 67 3.43 -7.27 2.41
CA ALA A 67 2.77 -7.62 1.15
C ALA A 67 2.21 -9.05 1.20
N HIS A 68 2.94 -10.00 1.79
CA HIS A 68 2.46 -11.37 1.97
C HIS A 68 1.23 -11.45 2.88
N GLY A 69 1.21 -10.70 3.99
CA GLY A 69 0.02 -10.55 4.85
C GLY A 69 -1.16 -9.90 4.13
N LEU A 70 -0.89 -8.82 3.39
CA LEU A 70 -1.88 -8.09 2.58
C LEU A 70 -2.54 -8.97 1.52
N ILE A 71 -1.76 -9.76 0.79
CA ILE A 71 -2.29 -10.69 -0.23
C ILE A 71 -3.24 -11.71 0.42
N ARG A 72 -2.89 -12.25 1.60
CA ARG A 72 -3.77 -13.16 2.35
C ARG A 72 -5.04 -12.47 2.85
N ALA A 73 -4.96 -11.20 3.26
CA ALA A 73 -6.13 -10.42 3.66
C ALA A 73 -7.05 -10.16 2.46
N LEU A 74 -6.51 -9.78 1.30
CA LEU A 74 -7.28 -9.53 0.08
C LEU A 74 -8.06 -10.77 -0.39
N ARG A 75 -7.48 -11.97 -0.25
CA ARG A 75 -8.18 -13.22 -0.57
C ARG A 75 -9.40 -13.49 0.31
N ARG A 76 -9.44 -12.95 1.53
CA ARG A 76 -10.60 -13.08 2.43
C ARG A 76 -11.63 -11.99 2.23
N HIS A 77 -11.20 -10.86 1.68
CA HIS A 77 -12.01 -9.67 1.48
C HIS A 77 -11.99 -9.28 0.00
N PRO A 78 -12.57 -10.10 -0.89
CA PRO A 78 -12.52 -9.88 -2.33
C PRO A 78 -13.16 -8.56 -2.77
N LEU A 79 -14.03 -7.96 -1.95
CA LEU A 79 -14.62 -6.64 -2.19
C LEU A 79 -13.58 -5.52 -2.32
N LEU A 80 -12.41 -5.68 -1.70
CA LEU A 80 -11.32 -4.69 -1.78
C LEU A 80 -10.39 -4.95 -2.98
N ASN A 81 -10.47 -6.13 -3.59
CA ASN A 81 -9.61 -6.53 -4.72
C ASN A 81 -10.35 -6.38 -6.04
N GLY A 82 -10.30 -5.18 -6.62
CA GLY A 82 -11.08 -4.92 -7.81
C GLY A 82 -10.81 -3.60 -8.50
N ARG A 83 -11.67 -3.30 -9.48
CA ARG A 83 -11.65 -2.07 -10.27
C ARG A 83 -13.07 -1.54 -10.45
N LEU A 84 -13.24 -0.22 -10.49
CA LEU A 84 -14.50 0.43 -10.83
C LEU A 84 -14.39 0.99 -12.24
N GLU A 85 -15.10 0.38 -13.19
CA GLU A 85 -15.08 0.76 -14.60
C GLU A 85 -16.47 1.17 -15.05
N GLY A 86 -16.62 2.44 -15.46
CA GLY A 86 -17.93 3.00 -15.78
C GLY A 86 -18.85 2.96 -14.56
N ASN A 87 -19.91 2.15 -14.64
CA ASN A 87 -20.87 1.95 -13.56
C ASN A 87 -20.87 0.50 -13.03
N GLU A 88 -19.77 -0.23 -13.24
CA GLU A 88 -19.62 -1.63 -12.86
C GLU A 88 -18.39 -1.84 -11.97
N ILE A 89 -18.59 -2.63 -10.90
CA ILE A 89 -17.50 -3.04 -10.01
C ILE A 89 -17.01 -4.41 -10.48
N LEU A 90 -15.76 -4.48 -10.91
CA LEU A 90 -15.08 -5.69 -11.32
C LEU A 90 -14.26 -6.22 -10.15
N HIS A 91 -14.72 -7.31 -9.52
CA HIS A 91 -13.96 -8.03 -8.50
C HIS A 91 -13.08 -9.10 -9.15
N TYR A 92 -11.88 -9.29 -8.60
CA TYR A 92 -10.90 -10.24 -9.11
C TYR A 92 -10.59 -11.28 -8.02
N ASP A 93 -10.55 -12.55 -8.40
CA ASP A 93 -10.05 -13.61 -7.52
C ASP A 93 -8.52 -13.58 -7.40
N ALA A 94 -7.84 -13.27 -8.51
CA ALA A 94 -6.40 -13.10 -8.57
C ALA A 94 -5.97 -11.75 -7.98
N VAL A 95 -4.88 -11.73 -7.23
CA VAL A 95 -4.33 -10.51 -6.62
C VAL A 95 -3.21 -9.99 -7.50
N HIS A 96 -3.43 -8.88 -8.20
CA HIS A 96 -2.42 -8.19 -8.97
C HIS A 96 -1.92 -6.97 -8.19
N LEU A 97 -0.95 -7.21 -7.30
CA LEU A 97 -0.53 -6.22 -6.31
C LEU A 97 0.44 -5.19 -6.94
N SER A 98 0.00 -3.93 -7.01
CA SER A 98 0.82 -2.79 -7.40
C SER A 98 1.71 -2.29 -6.26
N PHE A 99 2.96 -1.97 -6.55
CA PHE A 99 3.89 -1.36 -5.59
C PHE A 99 4.24 0.06 -6.01
N ALA A 100 3.72 1.06 -5.29
CA ALA A 100 4.05 2.45 -5.53
C ALA A 100 5.51 2.73 -5.15
N MET A 101 6.29 3.25 -6.11
CA MET A 101 7.70 3.55 -5.91
C MET A 101 8.12 4.80 -6.68
N ALA A 102 8.97 5.60 -6.05
CA ALA A 102 9.61 6.73 -6.69
C ALA A 102 10.76 6.26 -7.60
N LEU A 103 10.76 6.71 -8.86
CA LEU A 103 11.88 6.57 -9.79
C LEU A 103 12.84 7.76 -9.67
N SER A 104 12.31 8.93 -9.30
CA SER A 104 13.04 10.16 -9.00
C SER A 104 12.20 11.02 -8.05
N GLU A 105 12.67 12.21 -7.67
CA GLU A 105 11.95 13.14 -6.80
C GLU A 105 10.57 13.57 -7.35
N THR A 106 10.36 13.45 -8.67
CA THR A 106 9.13 13.92 -9.32
C THR A 106 8.35 12.84 -10.06
N GLN A 107 8.90 11.62 -10.14
CA GLN A 107 8.34 10.51 -10.88
C GLN A 107 8.03 9.35 -9.93
N LEU A 108 6.76 8.99 -9.88
CA LEU A 108 6.24 7.86 -9.10
C LEU A 108 5.45 6.96 -10.04
N VAL A 109 5.67 5.65 -9.92
CA VAL A 109 4.97 4.61 -10.68
C VAL A 109 4.48 3.53 -9.72
N ALA A 110 3.43 2.80 -10.11
CA ALA A 110 2.86 1.72 -9.31
C ALA A 110 2.71 0.41 -10.13
N PRO A 111 3.82 -0.20 -10.56
CA PRO A 111 3.75 -1.43 -11.34
C PRO A 111 3.17 -2.59 -10.54
N ALA A 112 2.36 -3.41 -11.20
CA ALA A 112 1.70 -4.59 -10.69
C ALA A 112 2.58 -5.83 -10.79
N LEU A 113 2.52 -6.64 -9.73
CA LEU A 113 2.98 -8.00 -9.69
C LEU A 113 1.76 -8.90 -9.85
N PHE A 114 1.69 -9.64 -10.95
CA PHE A 114 0.55 -10.49 -11.28
C PHE A 114 0.53 -11.77 -10.46
N ASP A 115 -0.68 -12.29 -10.24
CA ASP A 115 -0.94 -13.55 -9.53
C ASP A 115 -0.16 -13.69 -8.21
N ALA A 116 -0.09 -12.60 -7.44
CA ALA A 116 0.75 -12.49 -6.26
C ALA A 116 0.37 -13.52 -5.19
N GLU A 117 -0.88 -13.98 -5.17
CA GLU A 117 -1.39 -15.01 -4.28
C GLU A 117 -0.82 -16.41 -4.53
N ARG A 118 -0.18 -16.63 -5.68
CA ARG A 118 0.42 -17.92 -6.05
C ARG A 118 1.88 -18.02 -5.61
N LEU A 119 2.48 -16.93 -5.14
CA LEU A 119 3.88 -16.88 -4.76
C LEU A 119 4.05 -17.19 -3.27
N SER A 120 5.03 -18.03 -2.96
CA SER A 120 5.58 -18.11 -1.61
C SER A 120 6.23 -16.80 -1.20
N LEU A 121 6.48 -16.60 0.10
CA LEU A 121 7.16 -15.40 0.61
C LEU A 121 8.50 -15.12 -0.09
N THR A 122 9.32 -16.14 -0.33
CA THR A 122 10.63 -15.99 -0.99
C THR A 122 10.49 -15.66 -2.48
N GLU A 123 9.51 -16.25 -3.16
CA GLU A 123 9.22 -15.94 -4.56
C GLU A 123 8.67 -14.53 -4.71
N LEU A 124 7.78 -14.09 -3.82
CA LEU A 124 7.27 -12.73 -3.75
C LEU A 124 8.40 -11.72 -3.58
N ALA A 125 9.32 -11.97 -2.64
CA ALA A 125 10.47 -11.09 -2.40
C ALA A 125 11.38 -10.99 -3.63
N ALA A 126 11.67 -12.13 -4.29
CA ALA A 126 12.47 -12.16 -5.50
C ALA A 126 11.77 -11.42 -6.66
N ALA A 127 10.48 -11.68 -6.87
CA ALA A 127 9.69 -11.10 -7.94
C ALA A 127 9.51 -9.58 -7.76
N ARG A 128 9.26 -9.10 -6.53
CA ARG A 128 9.19 -7.66 -6.22
C ARG A 128 10.54 -6.99 -6.45
N LYS A 129 11.66 -7.60 -6.02
CA LYS A 129 13.00 -7.06 -6.28
C LYS A 129 13.27 -6.93 -7.78
N ALA A 130 12.88 -7.92 -8.57
CA ALA A 130 13.01 -7.88 -10.02
C ALA A 130 12.11 -6.78 -10.64
N LEU A 131 10.88 -6.61 -10.16
CA LEU A 131 9.96 -5.56 -10.58
C LEU A 131 10.53 -4.17 -10.34
N VAL A 132 11.07 -3.92 -9.14
CA VAL A 132 11.74 -2.66 -8.79
C VAL A 132 12.94 -2.39 -9.70
N ALA A 133 13.74 -3.42 -10.01
CA ALA A 133 14.88 -3.29 -10.91
C ALA A 133 14.44 -2.91 -12.34
N ARG A 134 13.39 -3.54 -12.88
CA ARG A 134 12.82 -3.18 -14.19
C ARG A 134 12.23 -1.77 -14.19
N ALA A 135 11.54 -1.38 -13.13
CA ALA A 135 10.99 -0.04 -12.95
C ALA A 135 12.07 1.04 -13.06
N ARG A 136 13.16 0.89 -12.29
CA ARG A 136 14.30 1.81 -12.33
C ARG A 136 15.03 1.81 -13.67
N ALA A 137 15.03 0.69 -14.38
CA ALA A 137 15.61 0.59 -15.72
C ALA A 137 14.70 1.11 -16.84
N GLY A 138 13.47 1.54 -16.53
CA GLY A 138 12.48 1.96 -17.54
C GLY A 138 12.01 0.82 -18.45
N ARG A 139 12.02 -0.43 -17.93
CA ARG A 139 11.70 -1.65 -18.68
C ARG A 139 10.39 -2.31 -18.24
N LEU A 140 9.45 -1.51 -17.74
CA LEU A 140 8.12 -2.00 -17.39
C LEU A 140 7.24 -2.09 -18.63
N SER A 141 6.49 -3.18 -18.73
CA SER A 141 5.44 -3.35 -19.74
C SER A 141 4.23 -2.47 -19.42
N VAL A 142 3.40 -2.21 -20.44
CA VAL A 142 2.12 -1.49 -20.26
C VAL A 142 1.19 -2.25 -19.33
N SER A 143 1.16 -3.58 -19.43
CA SER A 143 0.37 -4.43 -18.53
C SER A 143 0.82 -4.26 -17.09
N GLU A 144 2.12 -4.36 -16.79
CA GLU A 144 2.63 -4.11 -15.42
C GLU A 144 2.22 -2.72 -14.93
N MET A 145 2.19 -1.71 -15.79
CA MET A 145 1.82 -0.34 -15.39
C MET A 145 0.33 -0.13 -15.11
N THR A 146 -0.56 -0.98 -15.61
CA THR A 146 -2.02 -0.69 -15.66
C THR A 146 -2.90 -1.80 -15.10
N GLY A 147 -2.40 -3.04 -15.01
CA GLY A 147 -3.18 -4.23 -14.70
C GLY A 147 -3.30 -4.58 -13.21
N GLY A 148 -2.91 -3.69 -12.30
CA GLY A 148 -3.04 -3.95 -10.87
C GLY A 148 -4.49 -3.86 -10.38
N THR A 149 -4.82 -4.63 -9.33
CA THR A 149 -6.14 -4.67 -8.68
C THR A 149 -6.15 -4.00 -7.30
N PHE A 150 -4.98 -3.84 -6.68
CA PHE A 150 -4.79 -3.16 -5.41
C PHE A 150 -3.39 -2.54 -5.38
N THR A 151 -3.20 -1.40 -4.70
CA THR A 151 -1.88 -0.75 -4.57
C THR A 151 -1.39 -0.76 -3.12
N LEU A 152 -0.11 -1.08 -2.93
CA LEU A 152 0.64 -0.84 -1.71
C LEU A 152 1.60 0.35 -1.91
N THR A 153 1.59 1.32 -0.99
CA THR A 153 2.50 2.46 -1.00
C THR A 153 3.17 2.63 0.36
N ASN A 154 4.46 2.98 0.37
CA ASN A 154 5.29 2.87 1.55
C ASN A 154 6.07 4.15 1.86
N LEU A 155 5.69 4.80 2.95
CA LEU A 155 6.38 5.95 3.54
C LEU A 155 7.03 5.61 4.89
N GLY A 156 7.14 4.32 5.26
CA GLY A 156 7.61 3.87 6.57
C GLY A 156 9.09 4.15 6.86
N ARG A 157 9.86 4.59 5.87
CA ARG A 157 11.23 5.13 6.07
C ARG A 157 11.26 6.59 6.51
N SER A 158 10.11 7.26 6.50
CA SER A 158 9.94 8.64 6.96
C SER A 158 9.27 8.65 8.35
N ARG A 159 9.11 9.84 8.93
CA ARG A 159 8.35 10.06 10.18
C ARG A 159 6.83 10.21 9.95
N VAL A 160 6.34 9.97 8.74
CA VAL A 160 4.91 10.05 8.43
C VAL A 160 4.22 8.83 9.03
N ARG A 161 3.46 9.04 10.12
CA ARG A 161 2.69 7.97 10.79
C ARG A 161 1.43 7.59 10.01
N PHE A 162 0.68 8.58 9.54
CA PHE A 162 -0.54 8.38 8.76
C PHE A 162 -0.57 9.36 7.59
N PHE A 163 -1.17 8.93 6.48
CA PHE A 163 -1.41 9.77 5.32
C PHE A 163 -2.64 9.27 4.57
N THR A 164 -3.16 10.04 3.61
CA THR A 164 -4.30 9.66 2.78
C THR A 164 -3.78 9.29 1.39
N PRO A 165 -3.37 8.02 1.17
CA PRO A 165 -2.91 7.61 -0.15
C PRO A 165 -4.01 7.80 -1.19
N VAL A 166 -3.67 8.35 -2.34
CA VAL A 166 -4.60 8.57 -3.46
C VAL A 166 -4.72 7.28 -4.26
N ILE A 167 -5.95 6.83 -4.49
CA ILE A 167 -6.23 5.58 -5.22
C ILE A 167 -5.62 5.64 -6.63
N ASN A 168 -4.98 4.55 -7.04
CA ASN A 168 -4.49 4.39 -8.41
C ASN A 168 -5.62 3.88 -9.31
N LEU A 169 -6.42 4.79 -9.86
CA LEU A 169 -7.57 4.42 -10.68
C LEU A 169 -7.18 3.50 -11.87
N PRO A 170 -8.06 2.54 -12.22
CA PRO A 170 -9.42 2.36 -11.69
C PRO A 170 -9.51 1.37 -10.52
N GLN A 171 -8.42 1.09 -9.79
CA GLN A 171 -8.46 0.20 -8.62
C GLN A 171 -9.42 0.72 -7.55
N LEU A 172 -9.94 -0.18 -6.71
CA LEU A 172 -10.88 0.20 -5.63
C LEU A 172 -10.19 0.74 -4.39
N ALA A 173 -8.95 0.35 -4.12
CA ALA A 173 -8.28 0.65 -2.86
C ALA A 173 -6.74 0.68 -2.95
N ILE A 174 -6.15 1.37 -1.97
CA ILE A 174 -4.71 1.50 -1.77
C ILE A 174 -4.39 1.47 -0.28
N LEU A 175 -3.37 0.71 0.11
CA LEU A 175 -2.84 0.68 1.47
C LEU A 175 -1.54 1.49 1.56
N GLY A 176 -1.49 2.42 2.50
CA GLY A 176 -0.31 3.17 2.89
C GLY A 176 0.35 2.61 4.14
N ILE A 177 1.68 2.39 4.07
CA ILE A 177 2.52 2.04 5.22
C ILE A 177 3.19 3.33 5.74
N GLY A 178 2.92 3.67 7.00
CA GLY A 178 3.56 4.74 7.73
C GLY A 178 4.73 4.27 8.60
N GLU A 179 5.22 5.19 9.44
CA GLU A 179 6.31 4.93 10.39
C GLU A 179 5.99 3.74 11.33
N THR A 180 7.04 2.97 11.66
CA THR A 180 7.01 2.00 12.75
C THR A 180 7.77 2.55 13.94
N ARG A 181 7.14 2.58 15.12
CA ARG A 181 7.70 3.15 16.35
C ARG A 181 7.63 2.19 17.52
N ARG A 182 8.67 2.15 18.34
CA ARG A 182 8.70 1.34 19.58
C ARG A 182 8.15 2.17 20.74
N VAL A 183 7.03 1.73 21.33
CA VAL A 183 6.27 2.50 22.34
C VAL A 183 5.81 1.61 23.50
N PRO A 184 5.63 2.17 24.71
CA PRO A 184 5.00 1.45 25.80
C PRO A 184 3.50 1.29 25.55
N VAL A 185 3.00 0.06 25.71
CA VAL A 185 1.57 -0.31 25.59
C VAL A 185 1.17 -1.07 26.85
N VAL A 186 -0.03 -0.80 27.36
CA VAL A 186 -0.63 -1.52 28.48
C VAL A 186 -1.24 -2.81 27.93
N GLY A 187 -0.78 -3.97 28.38
CA GLY A 187 -1.35 -5.26 28.03
C GLY A 187 -2.72 -5.49 28.68
N ALA A 188 -3.44 -6.52 28.22
CA ALA A 188 -4.72 -6.91 28.81
C ALA A 188 -4.62 -7.32 30.29
N ASP A 189 -3.43 -7.73 30.71
CA ASP A 189 -3.07 -8.05 32.11
C ASP A 189 -2.67 -6.81 32.94
N GLY A 190 -2.72 -5.61 32.35
CA GLY A 190 -2.36 -4.35 33.01
C GLY A 190 -0.87 -4.03 32.98
N GLU A 191 -0.03 -4.93 32.48
CA GLU A 191 1.43 -4.75 32.46
C GLU A 191 1.89 -3.91 31.27
N ILE A 192 2.85 -3.00 31.49
CA ILE A 192 3.40 -2.14 30.43
C ILE A 192 4.51 -2.89 29.69
N ARG A 193 4.35 -3.04 28.37
CA ARG A 193 5.33 -3.69 27.49
C ARG A 193 5.71 -2.79 26.33
N ALA A 194 6.97 -2.87 25.90
CA ALA A 194 7.41 -2.20 24.68
C ALA A 194 6.90 -2.97 23.46
N ARG A 195 6.12 -2.31 22.60
CA ARG A 195 5.60 -2.84 21.33
C ARG A 195 6.03 -1.97 20.16
N SER A 196 6.10 -2.56 18.98
CA SER A 196 6.42 -1.88 17.73
C SER A 196 5.13 -1.64 16.95
N LEU A 197 4.61 -0.41 16.99
CA LEU A 197 3.38 -0.04 16.31
C LEU A 197 3.68 0.57 14.94
N MET A 198 3.03 0.04 13.90
CA MET A 198 3.09 0.55 12.53
C MET A 198 1.81 1.30 12.19
N GLY A 199 1.94 2.52 11.67
CA GLY A 199 0.79 3.24 11.11
C GLY A 199 0.39 2.67 9.76
N LEU A 200 -0.90 2.35 9.59
CA LEU A 200 -1.48 1.91 8.33
C LEU A 200 -2.60 2.86 7.91
N SER A 201 -2.75 3.07 6.61
CA SER A 201 -3.78 3.96 6.04
C SER A 201 -4.40 3.34 4.80
N LEU A 202 -5.63 2.85 4.90
CA LEU A 202 -6.38 2.27 3.80
C LEU A 202 -7.28 3.34 3.18
N THR A 203 -7.03 3.73 1.94
CA THR A 203 -7.97 4.53 1.16
C THR A 203 -8.74 3.65 0.19
N PHE A 204 -10.05 3.80 0.14
CA PHE A 204 -10.94 3.05 -0.75
C PHE A 204 -11.99 3.96 -1.38
N ASP A 205 -12.53 3.55 -2.53
CA ASP A 205 -13.60 4.26 -3.22
C ASP A 205 -14.96 3.90 -2.59
N HIS A 206 -15.55 4.86 -1.88
CA HIS A 206 -16.82 4.66 -1.16
C HIS A 206 -18.03 4.46 -2.09
N ARG A 207 -17.86 4.59 -3.41
CA ARG A 207 -18.86 4.14 -4.39
C ARG A 207 -18.93 2.62 -4.50
N ALA A 208 -17.84 1.92 -4.20
CA ALA A 208 -17.70 0.48 -4.39
C ALA A 208 -17.60 -0.31 -3.08
N VAL A 209 -16.99 0.29 -2.05
CA VAL A 209 -16.76 -0.37 -0.76
C VAL A 209 -17.25 0.52 0.36
N ASP A 210 -18.10 -0.01 1.24
CA ASP A 210 -18.56 0.69 2.44
C ASP A 210 -17.55 0.60 3.59
N GLY A 211 -17.72 1.48 4.58
CA GLY A 211 -16.85 1.52 5.76
C GLY A 211 -16.79 0.20 6.55
N GLY A 212 -17.91 -0.53 6.69
CA GLY A 212 -17.95 -1.81 7.42
C GLY A 212 -16.99 -2.86 6.82
N PRO A 213 -17.18 -3.26 5.54
CA PRO A 213 -16.27 -4.17 4.86
C PRO A 213 -14.81 -3.71 4.84
N ALA A 214 -14.56 -2.41 4.62
CA ALA A 214 -13.21 -1.86 4.65
C ALA A 214 -12.54 -1.97 6.04
N ALA A 215 -13.30 -1.77 7.12
CA ALA A 215 -12.82 -1.96 8.49
C ALA A 215 -12.53 -3.44 8.79
N ALA A 216 -13.42 -4.35 8.38
CA ALA A 216 -13.22 -5.79 8.57
C ALA A 216 -11.95 -6.31 7.84
N PHE A 217 -11.67 -5.78 6.65
CA PHE A 217 -10.41 -6.03 5.94
C PHE A 217 -9.21 -5.50 6.71
N PHE A 218 -9.28 -4.28 7.23
CA PHE A 218 -8.20 -3.66 8.01
C PHE A 218 -7.88 -4.47 9.27
N ASP A 219 -8.90 -4.89 10.03
CA ASP A 219 -8.74 -5.74 11.21
C ASP A 219 -8.11 -7.10 10.87
N THR A 220 -8.56 -7.71 9.76
CA THR A 220 -8.00 -8.98 9.28
C THR A 220 -6.53 -8.83 8.91
N LEU A 221 -6.15 -7.73 8.26
CA LEU A 221 -4.75 -7.44 7.97
C LEU A 221 -3.95 -7.28 9.27
N CYS A 222 -4.43 -6.49 10.23
CA CYS A 222 -3.73 -6.29 11.50
C CYS A 222 -3.47 -7.62 12.23
N ARG A 223 -4.49 -8.46 12.39
CA ARG A 223 -4.35 -9.79 13.02
C ARG A 223 -3.30 -10.67 12.34
N LEU A 224 -3.29 -10.69 11.00
CA LEU A 224 -2.31 -11.45 10.22
C LEU A 224 -0.88 -10.95 10.43
N LEU A 225 -0.68 -9.64 10.62
CA LEU A 225 0.63 -9.02 10.87
C LEU A 225 1.07 -9.15 12.34
N GLU A 226 0.11 -9.19 13.26
CA GLU A 226 0.31 -9.42 14.69
C GLU A 226 0.70 -10.87 15.01
N GLY A 227 0.52 -11.77 14.04
CA GLY A 227 0.82 -13.19 14.16
C GLY A 227 -0.29 -13.96 14.86
N GLU A 228 -1.51 -13.43 14.88
CA GLU A 228 -2.66 -14.15 15.40
C GLU A 228 -2.98 -15.38 14.54
N PRO A 229 -3.57 -16.44 15.14
CA PRO A 229 -3.99 -17.62 14.41
C PRO A 229 -4.85 -17.24 13.20
N ASP A 230 -4.63 -17.97 12.12
CA ASP A 230 -5.38 -17.81 10.90
C ASP A 230 -6.82 -18.34 11.08
N GLU A 231 -7.71 -17.48 11.61
CA GLU A 231 -9.13 -17.78 11.73
C GLU A 231 -9.92 -17.29 10.49
N PRO A 232 -10.97 -18.02 10.07
CA PRO A 232 -11.83 -17.59 8.98
C PRO A 232 -12.47 -16.23 9.31
N ALA A 233 -12.65 -15.39 8.28
CA ALA A 233 -13.31 -14.10 8.45
C ALA A 233 -14.70 -14.32 9.09
N GLN A 234 -15.01 -13.54 10.14
CA GLN A 234 -16.36 -13.56 10.71
C GLN A 234 -17.35 -13.07 9.64
N PRO A 235 -18.53 -13.71 9.54
CA PRO A 235 -19.50 -13.47 8.48
C PRO A 235 -20.06 -12.05 8.48
#